data_AF-A0AAT9QNR8-F1
#
_entry.id   AF-A0AAT9QNR8-F1
#
_cell.length_a   1.000
_cell.length_b   1.000
_cell.length_c   1.000
_cell.angle_alpha   90.00
_cell.angle_beta   90.00
_cell.angle_gamma   90.00
#
_symmetry.space_group_name_H-M   'P 1'
#
loop_
_entity.id
_entity.type
_entity.pdbx_description
1 polymer ?
#
loop_
_entity_poly.entity_id
_entity_poly.type
_entity_poly.pdbx_seq_one_letter_code
_entity_poly.pdbx_strand_id
1 'polypeptide(L)'
;MALPELARVSPPNAPSRLRQLADAQGTMAAAWSSAIASGPILVLAGALMAVMSGNPAAALVLAPLGAALMLLALSRWKRVRTTLPNTDRLLSSRGPGSARGGIAMVSFLVALLGGILAIYLPSAIAKGDGAATTLVGAFALIVAILAACIVVPSTVIGRARESFRRRVRTDPALRKALEEDLATWRDPYGNAAYGPL
;
A
#
# COMPACT_ATOMS: atom_id res chain seq x y z
N MET A 1 19.00 -23.63 -28.16
CA MET A 1 17.78 -24.43 -28.41
C MET A 1 17.43 -25.12 -27.10
N ALA A 2 16.60 -24.51 -26.26
CA ALA A 2 16.28 -25.03 -24.92
C ALA A 2 14.97 -25.85 -25.00
N LEU A 3 14.98 -27.04 -24.40
CA LEU A 3 13.94 -28.05 -24.56
C LEU A 3 12.54 -27.57 -24.07
N PRO A 4 11.47 -27.75 -24.87
CA PRO A 4 10.08 -27.43 -24.51
C PRO A 4 9.51 -28.18 -23.29
N GLU A 5 10.20 -29.20 -22.78
CA GLU A 5 9.69 -30.09 -21.74
C GLU A 5 9.84 -29.55 -20.31
N LEU A 6 10.87 -28.76 -20.01
CA LEU A 6 11.07 -28.17 -18.67
C LEU A 6 10.00 -27.13 -18.31
N ALA A 7 9.38 -26.51 -19.32
CA ALA A 7 8.25 -25.60 -19.13
C ALA A 7 6.93 -26.33 -18.75
N ARG A 8 6.83 -27.65 -18.98
CA ARG A 8 5.67 -28.47 -18.56
C ARG A 8 5.78 -28.99 -17.12
N VAL A 9 6.98 -29.08 -16.56
CA VAL A 9 7.23 -29.71 -15.25
C VAL A 9 7.25 -28.69 -14.10
N SER A 10 7.48 -27.41 -14.38
CA SER A 10 7.32 -26.37 -13.35
C SER A 10 5.84 -26.04 -13.14
N PRO A 11 5.27 -26.21 -11.94
CA PRO A 11 3.90 -25.78 -11.68
C PRO A 11 3.75 -24.30 -12.04
N PRO A 12 2.58 -23.83 -12.50
CA PRO A 12 2.36 -22.42 -12.83
C PRO A 12 2.60 -21.46 -11.65
N ASN A 13 2.72 -22.00 -10.43
CA ASN A 13 3.07 -21.30 -9.19
C ASN A 13 4.53 -21.50 -8.72
N ALA A 14 5.39 -22.09 -9.54
CA ALA A 14 6.81 -22.24 -9.19
C ALA A 14 7.42 -20.86 -8.88
N PRO A 15 8.22 -20.74 -7.80
CA PRO A 15 8.88 -19.49 -7.46
C PRO A 15 9.87 -19.15 -8.57
N SER A 16 9.70 -17.97 -9.18
CA SER A 16 10.64 -17.43 -10.16
C SER A 16 11.30 -16.17 -9.61
N ARG A 17 12.55 -15.92 -10.02
CA ARG A 17 13.29 -14.70 -9.65
C ARG A 17 12.50 -13.45 -10.03
N LEU A 18 11.91 -13.43 -11.23
CA LEU A 18 11.10 -12.31 -11.69
C LEU A 18 9.85 -12.06 -10.82
N ARG A 19 9.19 -13.12 -10.34
CA ARG A 19 8.06 -12.98 -9.40
C ARG A 19 8.51 -12.43 -8.07
N GLN A 20 9.63 -12.90 -7.53
CA GLN A 20 10.18 -12.38 -6.28
C GLN A 20 10.54 -10.89 -6.39
N LEU A 21 11.16 -10.47 -7.50
CA LEU A 21 11.45 -9.05 -7.76
C LEU A 21 10.17 -8.22 -7.88
N ALA A 22 9.17 -8.70 -8.62
CA ALA A 22 7.90 -8.02 -8.79
C ALA A 22 7.12 -7.90 -7.47
N ASP A 23 7.09 -8.97 -6.67
CA ASP A 23 6.41 -9.01 -5.39
C ASP A 23 7.13 -8.11 -4.36
N ALA A 24 8.47 -8.15 -4.30
CA ALA A 24 9.27 -7.27 -3.43
C ALA A 24 9.09 -5.78 -3.77
N GLN A 25 9.15 -5.41 -5.06
CA GLN A 25 8.82 -4.04 -5.49
C GLN A 25 7.37 -3.69 -5.14
N GLY A 26 6.44 -4.62 -5.31
CA GLY A 26 5.03 -4.46 -4.97
C GLY A 26 4.83 -4.12 -3.50
N THR A 27 5.47 -4.87 -2.59
CA THR A 27 5.40 -4.63 -1.15
C THR A 27 6.01 -3.29 -0.75
N MET A 28 7.18 -2.92 -1.28
CA MET A 28 7.78 -1.61 -1.00
C MET A 28 6.93 -0.46 -1.54
N ALA A 29 6.40 -0.59 -2.77
CA ALA A 29 5.52 0.40 -3.36
C ALA A 29 4.20 0.53 -2.58
N ALA A 30 3.68 -0.58 -2.06
CA ALA A 30 2.49 -0.60 -1.22
C ALA A 30 2.72 0.14 0.11
N ALA A 31 3.85 -0.10 0.78
CA ALA A 31 4.20 0.62 2.00
C ALA A 31 4.27 2.14 1.78
N TRP A 32 4.94 2.58 0.71
CA TRP A 32 4.98 4.00 0.37
C TRP A 32 3.63 4.56 -0.07
N SER A 33 2.76 3.76 -0.69
CA SER A 33 1.40 4.21 -1.05
C SER A 33 0.51 4.46 0.17
N SER A 34 0.65 3.66 1.24
CA SER A 34 -0.02 3.92 2.51
C SER A 34 0.47 5.22 3.15
N ALA A 35 1.78 5.48 3.08
CA ALA A 35 2.34 6.75 3.54
C ALA A 35 1.83 7.95 2.70
N ILE A 36 1.71 7.81 1.38
CA ILE A 36 1.10 8.87 0.54
C ILE A 36 -0.34 9.13 1.00
N ALA A 37 -1.11 8.08 1.26
CA ALA A 37 -2.51 8.19 1.66
C ALA A 37 -2.70 8.77 3.07
N SER A 38 -1.72 8.65 3.98
CA SER A 38 -1.81 9.24 5.33
C SER A 38 -1.62 10.76 5.33
N GLY A 39 -1.01 11.35 4.31
CA GLY A 39 -0.84 12.80 4.19
C GLY A 39 -2.16 13.59 4.21
N PRO A 40 -3.09 13.32 3.26
CA PRO A 40 -4.42 13.94 3.27
C PRO A 40 -5.21 13.70 4.57
N ILE A 41 -5.02 12.54 5.20
CA ILE A 41 -5.68 12.21 6.48
C ILE A 41 -5.19 13.12 7.60
N LEU A 42 -3.89 13.41 7.67
CA LEU A 42 -3.34 14.36 8.65
C LEU A 42 -3.88 15.78 8.42
N VAL A 43 -4.01 16.20 7.15
CA VAL A 43 -4.61 17.50 6.80
C VAL A 43 -6.06 17.56 7.28
N LEU A 44 -6.86 16.52 6.99
CA LEU A 44 -8.25 16.43 7.43
C LEU A 44 -8.38 16.39 8.96
N ALA A 45 -7.49 15.68 9.65
CA ALA A 45 -7.46 15.64 11.10
C ALA A 45 -7.13 17.00 11.71
N GLY A 46 -6.17 17.74 11.14
CA GLY A 46 -5.86 19.10 11.55
C GLY A 46 -7.01 20.06 11.32
N ALA A 47 -7.69 19.97 10.17
CA ALA A 47 -8.87 20.77 9.85
C ALA A 47 -10.01 20.49 10.83
N LEU A 48 -10.32 19.21 11.11
CA LEU A 48 -11.35 18.82 12.06
C LEU A 48 -11.04 19.39 13.46
N MET A 49 -9.81 19.22 13.94
CA MET A 49 -9.41 19.76 15.24
C MET A 49 -9.49 21.29 15.30
N ALA A 50 -9.12 21.99 14.23
CA ALA A 50 -9.20 23.43 14.17
C ALA A 50 -10.65 23.94 14.25
N VAL A 51 -11.58 23.28 13.54
CA VAL A 51 -13.01 23.61 13.58
C VAL A 51 -13.60 23.33 14.96
N MET A 52 -13.27 22.18 15.57
CA MET A 52 -13.83 21.78 16.87
C MET A 52 -13.28 22.59 18.05
N SER A 53 -12.00 22.98 18.00
CA SER A 53 -11.36 23.75 19.08
C SER A 53 -11.47 25.27 18.90
N GLY A 54 -11.89 25.74 17.71
CA GLY A 54 -11.78 27.15 17.32
C GLY A 54 -10.33 27.65 17.20
N ASN A 55 -9.34 26.76 17.27
CA ASN A 55 -7.93 27.10 17.27
C ASN A 55 -7.23 26.54 16.02
N PRO A 56 -6.66 27.40 15.15
CA PRO A 56 -6.01 26.96 13.92
C PRO A 56 -4.67 26.22 14.14
N ALA A 57 -4.13 26.19 15.37
CA ALA A 57 -2.83 25.60 15.66
C ALA A 57 -2.70 24.15 15.16
N ALA A 58 -3.72 23.31 15.36
CA ALA A 58 -3.70 21.92 14.91
C ALA A 58 -3.61 21.82 13.38
N ALA A 59 -4.34 22.67 12.64
CA ALA A 59 -4.27 22.72 11.19
C ALA A 59 -2.92 23.24 10.70
N LEU A 60 -2.38 24.27 11.35
CA LEU A 60 -1.07 24.86 11.02
C LEU A 60 0.09 23.88 11.23
N VAL A 61 -0.04 22.91 12.13
CA VAL A 61 0.98 21.88 12.35
C VAL A 61 0.75 20.66 11.46
N LEU A 62 -0.48 20.13 11.44
CA LEU A 62 -0.75 18.86 10.76
C LEU A 62 -0.85 18.99 9.24
N ALA A 63 -1.28 20.14 8.71
CA ALA A 63 -1.32 20.34 7.27
C ALA A 63 0.07 20.31 6.61
N PRO A 64 1.07 21.10 7.07
CA PRO A 64 2.42 21.02 6.49
C PRO A 64 3.08 19.68 6.77
N LEU A 65 2.85 19.07 7.94
CA LEU A 65 3.37 17.73 8.24
C LEU A 65 2.79 16.68 7.27
N GLY A 66 1.49 16.70 7.04
CA GLY A 66 0.81 15.81 6.10
C GLY A 66 1.29 16.02 4.66
N ALA A 67 1.44 17.28 4.23
CA ALA A 67 1.97 17.60 2.92
C ALA A 67 3.43 17.16 2.75
N ALA A 68 4.28 17.41 3.75
CA ALA A 68 5.68 16.98 3.73
C ALA A 68 5.80 15.45 3.66
N LEU A 69 5.03 14.74 4.49
CA LEU A 69 5.00 13.28 4.50
C LEU A 69 4.54 12.72 3.15
N MET A 70 3.49 13.31 2.56
CA MET A 70 3.00 12.91 1.23
C MET A 70 4.06 13.11 0.14
N LEU A 71 4.74 14.26 0.12
CA LEU A 71 5.78 14.58 -0.87
C LEU A 71 7.01 13.67 -0.73
N LEU A 72 7.46 13.44 0.50
CA LEU A 72 8.57 12.52 0.79
C LEU A 72 8.21 11.08 0.39
N ALA A 73 7.00 10.64 0.72
CA ALA A 73 6.52 9.32 0.35
C ALA A 73 6.39 9.17 -1.18
N LEU A 74 5.94 10.21 -1.89
CA LEU A 74 5.86 10.22 -3.35
C LEU A 74 7.26 10.12 -4.00
N SER A 75 8.23 10.87 -3.48
CA SER A 75 9.63 10.82 -3.93
C SER A 75 10.21 9.41 -3.75
N ARG A 76 10.01 8.81 -2.57
CA ARG A 76 10.49 7.45 -2.26
C ARG A 76 9.75 6.39 -3.07
N TRP A 77 8.44 6.54 -3.27
CA TRP A 77 7.65 5.65 -4.13
C TRP A 77 8.15 5.67 -5.58
N LYS A 78 8.45 6.85 -6.14
CA LYS A 78 9.05 6.98 -7.47
C LYS A 78 10.41 6.27 -7.54
N ARG A 79 11.29 6.51 -6.56
CA ARG A 79 12.61 5.89 -6.50
C ARG A 79 12.55 4.36 -6.43
N VAL A 80 11.66 3.80 -5.59
CA VAL A 80 11.47 2.35 -5.48
C VAL A 80 11.03 1.73 -6.81
N ARG A 81 10.27 2.46 -7.63
CA ARG A 81 9.80 1.95 -8.92
C ARG A 81 10.83 1.97 -10.03
N THR A 82 11.92 2.73 -9.87
CA THR A 82 13.02 2.87 -10.85
C THR A 82 14.24 2.00 -10.51
N THR A 83 14.32 1.43 -9.30
CA THR A 83 15.45 0.60 -8.86
C THR A 83 15.05 -0.85 -8.64
N LEU A 84 15.92 -1.81 -8.96
CA LEU A 84 15.69 -3.21 -8.60
C LEU A 84 15.76 -3.38 -7.07
N PRO A 85 14.78 -4.07 -6.47
CA PRO A 85 14.76 -4.30 -5.03
C PRO A 85 15.80 -5.37 -4.67
N ASN A 86 16.47 -5.19 -3.52
CA ASN A 86 17.27 -6.27 -2.96
C ASN A 86 16.33 -7.33 -2.35
N THR A 87 16.34 -8.53 -2.91
CA THR A 87 15.52 -9.69 -2.50
C THR A 87 16.07 -10.47 -1.31
N ASP A 88 17.31 -10.21 -0.90
CA ASP A 88 17.96 -10.91 0.23
C ASP A 88 17.21 -10.63 1.56
N ARG A 89 16.47 -9.53 1.60
CA ARG A 89 15.51 -9.21 2.66
C ARG A 89 14.11 -9.56 2.17
N LEU A 90 13.76 -10.85 2.22
CA LEU A 90 12.42 -11.33 1.89
C LEU A 90 11.39 -10.69 2.83
N LEU A 91 10.66 -9.69 2.32
CA LEU A 91 9.50 -9.11 3.00
C LEU A 91 8.29 -10.01 2.74
N SER A 92 8.04 -10.96 3.65
CA SER A 92 6.79 -11.74 3.61
C SER A 92 5.63 -10.86 4.08
N SER A 93 4.78 -10.42 3.15
CA SER A 93 3.54 -9.73 3.48
C SER A 93 2.41 -10.75 3.66
N ARG A 94 1.78 -10.78 4.83
CA ARG A 94 0.61 -11.62 5.14
C ARG A 94 -0.70 -10.81 5.13
N GLY A 95 -0.77 -9.76 4.33
CA GLY A 95 -1.95 -8.91 4.17
C GLY A 95 -2.87 -9.32 3.01
N PRO A 96 -4.03 -8.67 2.84
CA PRO A 96 -4.93 -8.96 1.73
C PRO A 96 -4.21 -8.67 0.40
N GLY A 97 -4.02 -9.72 -0.41
CA GLY A 97 -3.28 -9.64 -1.68
C GLY A 97 -4.08 -9.05 -2.85
N SER A 98 -5.30 -8.56 -2.62
CA SER A 98 -6.15 -7.99 -3.67
C SER A 98 -7.00 -6.83 -3.16
N ALA A 99 -7.34 -5.91 -4.08
CA ALA A 99 -8.22 -4.78 -3.79
C ALA A 99 -9.57 -5.21 -3.20
N ARG A 100 -10.19 -6.27 -3.75
CA ARG A 100 -11.47 -6.80 -3.26
C ARG A 100 -11.37 -7.33 -1.83
N GLY A 101 -10.29 -8.05 -1.52
CA GLY A 101 -10.02 -8.54 -0.16
C GLY A 101 -9.80 -7.40 0.84
N GLY A 102 -9.05 -6.38 0.44
CA GLY A 102 -8.85 -5.18 1.26
C GLY A 102 -10.16 -4.41 1.53
N ILE A 103 -11.00 -4.23 0.50
CA ILE A 103 -12.32 -3.59 0.65
C ILE A 103 -13.21 -4.40 1.57
N ALA A 104 -13.33 -5.72 1.35
CA ALA A 104 -14.17 -6.58 2.19
C ALA A 104 -13.74 -6.53 3.67
N MET A 105 -12.43 -6.57 3.94
CA MET A 105 -11.88 -6.46 5.29
C MET A 105 -12.19 -5.10 5.93
N VAL A 106 -12.00 -4.00 5.20
CA VAL A 106 -12.32 -2.66 5.71
C VAL A 106 -13.82 -2.49 5.92
N SER A 107 -14.67 -2.93 4.98
CA SER A 107 -16.12 -2.90 5.15
C SER A 107 -16.58 -3.64 6.40
N PHE A 108 -16.02 -4.81 6.69
CA PHE A 108 -16.31 -5.55 7.92
C PHE A 108 -15.88 -4.78 9.18
N LEU A 109 -14.65 -4.24 9.21
CA LEU A 109 -14.15 -3.47 10.35
C LEU A 109 -14.95 -2.18 10.57
N VAL A 110 -15.33 -1.50 9.50
CA VAL A 110 -16.14 -0.27 9.54
C VAL A 110 -17.55 -0.57 10.03
N ALA A 111 -18.16 -1.67 9.58
CA ALA A 111 -19.48 -2.09 10.07
C ALA A 111 -19.45 -2.42 11.56
N LEU A 112 -18.43 -3.18 12.01
CA LEU A 112 -18.24 -3.52 13.41
C LEU A 112 -18.06 -2.27 14.28
N LEU A 113 -17.12 -1.41 13.90
CA LEU A 113 -16.80 -0.19 14.64
C LEU A 113 -17.97 0.81 14.62
N GLY A 114 -18.61 0.96 13.46
CA GLY A 114 -19.77 1.83 13.29
C GLY A 114 -20.97 1.36 14.11
N GLY A 115 -21.19 0.04 14.20
CA GLY A 115 -22.21 -0.57 15.06
C GLY A 115 -21.98 -0.24 16.54
N ILE A 116 -20.73 -0.36 17.01
CA ILE A 116 -20.37 0.05 18.38
C ILE A 116 -20.63 1.55 18.58
N LEU A 117 -20.19 2.38 17.63
CA LEU A 117 -20.32 3.83 17.75
C LEU A 117 -21.79 4.31 17.71
N ALA A 118 -22.65 3.62 16.97
CA ALA A 118 -24.07 3.93 16.87
C ALA A 118 -24.77 3.84 18.24
N ILE A 119 -24.30 2.98 19.14
CA ILE A 119 -24.80 2.88 20.53
C ILE A 119 -24.53 4.17 21.32
N TYR A 120 -23.40 4.84 21.04
CA TYR A 120 -23.00 6.08 21.73
C TYR A 120 -23.55 7.35 21.09
N LEU A 121 -24.09 7.25 19.86
CA LEU A 121 -24.57 8.40 19.10
C LEU A 121 -25.71 9.17 19.80
N PRO A 122 -26.75 8.53 20.39
CA PRO A 122 -27.80 9.25 21.12
C PRO A 122 -27.25 10.06 22.30
N SER A 123 -26.30 9.47 23.03
CA SER A 123 -25.62 10.14 24.16
C SER A 123 -24.77 11.33 23.71
N ALA A 124 -24.20 11.27 22.51
CA ALA A 124 -23.45 12.39 21.92
C ALA A 124 -24.39 13.51 21.47
N ILE A 125 -25.53 13.17 20.84
CA ILE A 125 -26.55 14.15 20.44
C ILE A 125 -27.12 14.87 21.66
N ALA A 126 -27.39 14.15 22.75
CA ALA A 126 -27.88 14.74 24.00
C ALA A 126 -26.90 15.74 24.64
N LYS A 127 -25.59 15.62 24.36
CA LYS A 127 -24.55 16.55 24.84
C LYS A 127 -24.38 17.78 23.92
N GLY A 128 -25.11 17.84 22.82
CA GLY A 128 -25.09 18.94 21.86
C GLY A 128 -24.39 18.60 20.54
N ASP A 129 -24.67 19.41 19.52
CA ASP A 129 -24.25 19.17 18.12
C ASP A 129 -22.73 19.05 17.95
N GLY A 130 -21.94 19.74 18.78
CA GLY A 130 -20.48 19.65 18.75
C GLY A 130 -19.95 18.25 19.10
N ALA A 131 -20.58 17.57 20.06
CA ALA A 131 -20.17 16.23 20.47
C ALA A 131 -20.53 15.17 19.41
N ALA A 132 -21.72 15.28 18.80
CA ALA A 132 -22.12 14.43 17.68
C ALA A 132 -21.20 14.64 16.46
N THR A 133 -20.90 15.89 16.11
CA THR A 133 -20.00 16.23 15.00
C THR A 133 -18.59 15.69 15.22
N THR A 134 -18.07 15.80 16.45
CA THR A 134 -16.76 15.24 16.82
C THR A 134 -16.73 13.72 16.67
N LEU A 135 -17.79 13.03 17.13
CA LEU A 135 -17.89 11.58 17.04
C LEU A 135 -17.92 11.09 15.58
N VAL A 136 -18.73 11.73 14.74
CA VAL A 136 -18.84 11.41 13.31
C VAL A 136 -17.54 11.73 12.57
N GLY A 137 -16.93 12.88 12.86
CA GLY A 137 -15.64 13.27 12.29
C GLY A 137 -14.51 12.32 12.65
N ALA A 138 -14.43 11.90 13.92
CA ALA A 138 -13.47 10.89 14.38
C ALA A 138 -13.68 9.55 13.68
N PHE A 139 -14.94 9.10 13.53
CA PHE A 139 -15.26 7.89 12.79
C PHE A 139 -14.81 7.97 11.33
N ALA A 140 -15.11 9.08 10.65
CA ALA A 140 -14.69 9.29 9.26
C ALA A 140 -13.16 9.25 9.10
N LEU A 141 -12.41 9.82 10.06
CA LEU A 141 -10.94 9.72 10.08
C LEU A 141 -10.47 8.29 10.27
N ILE A 142 -11.09 7.51 11.16
CA ILE A 142 -10.75 6.09 11.35
C ILE A 142 -11.00 5.30 10.06
N VAL A 143 -12.14 5.53 9.39
CA VAL A 143 -12.43 4.90 8.09
C VAL A 143 -11.36 5.26 7.06
N ALA A 144 -10.95 6.53 7.00
CA ALA A 144 -9.89 6.97 6.09
C ALA A 144 -8.54 6.30 6.41
N ILE A 145 -8.18 6.19 7.69
CA ILE A 145 -6.95 5.49 8.13
C ILE A 145 -7.00 4.02 7.73
N LEU A 146 -8.12 3.33 7.98
CA LEU A 146 -8.29 1.93 7.57
C LEU A 146 -8.14 1.77 6.05
N ALA A 147 -8.73 2.67 5.26
CA ALA A 147 -8.59 2.65 3.81
C ALA A 147 -7.13 2.88 3.37
N ALA A 148 -6.42 3.84 3.97
CA ALA A 148 -5.01 4.11 3.67
C ALA A 148 -4.07 2.96 4.06
N CYS A 149 -4.34 2.28 5.17
CA CYS A 149 -3.50 1.21 5.70
C CYS A 149 -3.81 -0.17 5.11
N ILE A 150 -5.02 -0.38 4.56
CA ILE A 150 -5.45 -1.71 4.08
C ILE A 150 -5.80 -1.66 2.60
N VAL A 151 -6.80 -0.87 2.20
CA VAL A 151 -7.29 -0.85 0.81
C VAL A 151 -6.20 -0.41 -0.16
N VAL A 152 -5.54 0.71 0.13
CA VAL A 152 -4.48 1.27 -0.71
C VAL A 152 -3.35 0.26 -0.95
N PRO A 153 -2.66 -0.30 0.07
CA PRO A 153 -1.58 -1.26 -0.16
C PRO A 153 -2.07 -2.55 -0.82
N SER A 154 -3.27 -3.04 -0.48
CA SER A 154 -3.86 -4.22 -1.13
C SER A 154 -4.13 -4.01 -2.62
N THR A 155 -4.52 -2.79 -3.04
CA THR A 155 -4.69 -2.46 -4.47
C THR A 155 -3.37 -2.43 -5.22
N VAL A 156 -2.30 -1.94 -4.58
CA VAL A 156 -0.96 -1.86 -5.17
C VAL A 156 -0.35 -3.25 -5.29
N ILE A 157 -0.43 -4.07 -4.24
CA ILE A 157 0.07 -5.46 -4.25
C ILE A 157 -0.67 -6.29 -5.30
N GLY A 158 -2.00 -6.21 -5.35
CA GLY A 158 -2.81 -6.97 -6.31
C GLY A 158 -2.52 -6.66 -7.78
N ARG A 159 -1.92 -5.49 -8.08
CA ARG A 159 -1.52 -5.08 -9.44
C ARG A 159 0.00 -5.05 -9.63
N ALA A 160 0.79 -5.52 -8.66
CA ALA A 160 2.25 -5.38 -8.67
C ALA A 160 2.88 -6.04 -9.90
N ARG A 161 2.47 -7.28 -10.21
CA ARG A 161 3.01 -8.06 -11.35
C ARG A 161 2.68 -7.44 -12.71
N GLU A 162 1.43 -7.01 -12.90
CA GLU A 162 1.02 -6.32 -14.14
C GLU A 162 1.73 -4.97 -14.31
N SER A 163 1.82 -4.20 -13.22
CA SER A 163 2.54 -2.91 -13.19
C SER A 163 4.03 -3.09 -13.46
N PHE A 164 4.64 -4.14 -12.94
CA PHE A 164 6.02 -4.50 -13.22
C PHE A 164 6.19 -4.88 -14.70
N ARG A 165 5.37 -5.78 -15.24
CA ARG A 165 5.40 -6.19 -16.65
C ARG A 165 5.26 -5.00 -17.61
N ARG A 166 4.35 -4.07 -17.33
CA ARG A 166 4.20 -2.83 -18.12
C ARG A 166 5.46 -1.96 -18.06
N ARG A 167 6.04 -1.79 -16.87
CA ARG A 167 7.25 -0.97 -16.68
C ARG A 167 8.47 -1.53 -17.38
N VAL A 168 8.70 -2.84 -17.32
CA VAL A 168 9.84 -3.48 -18.03
C VAL A 168 9.77 -3.22 -19.54
N ARG A 169 8.57 -3.09 -20.11
CA ARG A 169 8.38 -2.74 -21.51
C ARG A 169 8.66 -1.26 -21.79
N THR A 170 8.24 -0.36 -20.91
CA THR A 170 8.34 1.10 -21.14
C THR A 170 9.66 1.73 -20.68
N ASP A 171 10.33 1.16 -19.68
CA ASP A 171 11.51 1.73 -19.04
C ASP A 171 12.79 0.99 -19.47
N PRO A 172 13.66 1.61 -20.29
CA PRO A 172 14.90 0.98 -20.75
C PRO A 172 15.92 0.79 -19.62
N ALA A 173 15.93 1.65 -18.60
CA ALA A 173 16.86 1.52 -17.48
C ALA A 173 16.51 0.30 -16.62
N LEU A 174 15.22 0.09 -16.34
CA LEU A 174 14.75 -1.09 -15.63
C LEU A 174 15.02 -2.38 -16.42
N ARG A 175 14.89 -2.33 -17.75
CA ARG A 175 15.18 -3.47 -18.61
C ARG A 175 16.66 -3.85 -18.58
N LYS A 176 17.55 -2.86 -18.72
CA LYS A 176 19.00 -3.07 -18.62
C LYS A 176 19.39 -3.67 -17.27
N ALA A 177 18.81 -3.16 -16.18
CA ALA A 177 19.05 -3.68 -14.85
C ALA A 177 18.60 -5.15 -14.71
N LEU A 178 17.49 -5.53 -15.35
CA LEU A 178 17.04 -6.94 -15.37
C LEU A 178 17.94 -7.84 -16.21
N GLU A 179 18.45 -7.36 -17.34
CA GLU A 179 19.43 -8.10 -18.14
C GLU A 179 20.74 -8.32 -17.37
N GLU A 180 21.16 -7.35 -16.57
CA GLU A 180 22.33 -7.46 -15.69
C GLU A 180 22.08 -8.42 -14.51
N ASP A 181 20.90 -8.38 -13.88
CA ASP A 181 20.49 -9.37 -12.86
C ASP A 181 20.41 -10.76 -13.49
N LEU A 182 19.88 -10.93 -14.71
CA LEU A 182 19.85 -12.23 -15.40
C LEU A 182 21.27 -12.78 -15.65
N ALA A 183 22.23 -11.93 -16.00
CA ALA A 183 23.60 -12.33 -16.29
C ALA A 183 24.38 -12.75 -15.03
N THR A 184 24.04 -12.17 -13.87
CA THR A 184 24.77 -12.36 -12.61
C THR A 184 24.07 -13.33 -11.66
N TRP A 185 22.76 -13.51 -11.81
CA TRP A 185 21.97 -14.29 -10.89
C TRP A 185 22.28 -15.78 -11.00
N ARG A 186 22.65 -16.35 -9.85
CA ARG A 186 22.72 -17.79 -9.63
C ARG A 186 21.70 -18.13 -8.57
N ASP A 187 20.96 -19.19 -8.80
CA ASP A 187 19.98 -19.65 -7.82
C ASP A 187 20.68 -20.09 -6.52
N PRO A 188 20.43 -19.44 -5.38
CA PRO A 188 21.05 -19.81 -4.12
C PRO A 188 20.60 -21.18 -3.60
N TYR A 189 19.46 -21.72 -4.05
CA TYR A 189 18.89 -22.96 -3.54
C TYR A 189 18.65 -24.05 -4.60
N GLY A 190 18.93 -23.77 -5.87
CA GLY A 190 18.76 -24.70 -7.01
C GLY A 190 17.30 -25.07 -7.35
N ASN A 191 16.32 -24.37 -6.79
CA ASN A 191 14.89 -24.66 -6.87
C ASN A 191 14.06 -23.61 -7.64
N ALA A 192 14.68 -22.52 -8.09
CA ALA A 192 14.04 -21.43 -8.82
C ALA A 192 14.69 -21.27 -10.20
N ALA A 193 13.85 -21.09 -11.23
CA ALA A 193 14.31 -20.55 -12.50
C ALA A 193 14.25 -19.02 -12.44
N TYR A 194 15.02 -18.34 -13.30
CA TYR A 194 14.82 -16.91 -13.50
C TYR A 194 13.36 -16.62 -13.92
N GLY A 195 12.88 -17.48 -14.84
CA GLY A 195 11.47 -17.85 -15.05
C GLY A 195 10.53 -16.72 -15.50
N PRO A 196 9.30 -17.04 -15.92
CA PRO A 196 8.31 -16.03 -16.32
C PRO A 196 7.72 -15.27 -15.11
N LEU A 197 7.12 -14.12 -15.40
CA LEU A 197 6.24 -13.34 -14.51
C LEU A 197 4.85 -13.96 -14.42
#